data_AF-A0A965SM95-F1
#
_entry.id   AF-A0A965SM95-F1
#
_cell.length_a   1.000
_cell.length_b   1.000
_cell.length_c   1.000
_cell.angle_alpha   90.00
_cell.angle_beta   90.00
_cell.angle_gamma   90.00
#
_symmetry.space_group_name_H-M   'P 1'
#
loop_
_entity.id
_entity.type
_entity.pdbx_description
1 polymer ?
#
loop_
_entity_poly.entity_id
_entity_poly.type
_entity_poly.pdbx_seq_one_letter_code
_entity_poly.pdbx_strand_id
1 'polypeptide(L)'
;MIRGRKPNIGVVGATGMVGNVMRALLAEREFPHNELRFFASARSAGSKIEFCGRQIEIEDAAVADPSGLDVAIFSAGATTSRALAPKFAAAGVKVVDNSSCWRMDPDVPLVVSEVNPEDIALAKKGIISNPNCTT
;
A
#
# COMPACT_ATOMS: atom_id res chain seq x y z
N MET A 1 -16.59 7.14 6.00
CA MET A 1 -16.21 8.22 6.94
C MET A 1 -15.12 7.71 7.86
N ILE A 2 -13.87 8.17 7.69
CA ILE A 2 -12.83 8.09 8.73
C ILE A 2 -12.75 9.51 9.30
N ARG A 3 -13.57 9.84 10.30
CA ARG A 3 -13.51 11.15 10.96
C ARG A 3 -12.88 10.96 12.35
N GLY A 4 -11.64 11.43 12.51
CA GLY A 4 -11.01 11.71 13.81
C GLY A 4 -9.67 11.04 14.11
N ARG A 5 -9.39 9.83 13.60
CA ARG A 5 -8.13 9.10 13.87
C ARG A 5 -7.21 9.11 12.65
N LYS A 6 -5.92 9.39 12.86
CA LYS A 6 -4.89 9.24 11.82
C LYS A 6 -4.78 7.76 11.42
N PRO A 7 -4.67 7.43 10.12
CA PRO A 7 -4.60 6.04 9.66
C PRO A 7 -3.28 5.35 10.03
N ASN A 8 -3.33 4.03 10.17
CA ASN A 8 -2.18 3.13 10.16
C ASN A 8 -1.89 2.72 8.71
N ILE A 9 -0.67 2.97 8.24
CA ILE A 9 -0.29 2.83 6.82
C ILE A 9 0.78 1.76 6.64
N GLY A 10 0.61 0.89 5.65
CA GLY A 10 1.62 -0.03 5.17
C GLY A 10 2.19 0.37 3.81
N VAL A 11 3.49 0.19 3.58
CA VAL A 11 4.10 0.27 2.24
C VAL A 11 4.72 -1.08 1.90
N VAL A 12 4.13 -1.78 0.93
CA VAL A 12 4.62 -3.09 0.44
C VAL A 12 5.49 -2.88 -0.78
N GLY A 13 6.74 -3.37 -0.73
CA GLY A 13 7.77 -3.03 -1.70
C GLY A 13 8.59 -1.79 -1.30
N ALA A 14 8.70 -1.51 0.00
CA ALA A 14 9.29 -0.29 0.54
C ALA A 14 10.77 -0.04 0.16
N THR A 15 11.49 -1.09 -0.25
CA THR A 15 12.91 -1.03 -0.69
C THR A 15 13.06 -0.83 -2.21
N GLY A 16 11.99 -0.98 -2.99
CA GLY A 16 12.01 -0.75 -4.43
C GLY A 16 12.08 0.74 -4.80
N MET A 17 12.36 1.04 -6.08
CA MET A 17 12.45 2.41 -6.57
C MET A 17 11.17 3.22 -6.31
N VAL A 18 10.00 2.66 -6.68
CA VAL A 18 8.71 3.31 -6.44
C VAL A 18 8.36 3.35 -4.95
N GLY A 19 8.67 2.30 -4.19
CA GLY A 19 8.49 2.31 -2.74
C GLY A 19 9.31 3.40 -2.04
N ASN A 20 10.52 3.69 -2.54
CA ASN A 20 11.34 4.81 -2.05
C ASN A 20 10.65 6.16 -2.33
N VAL A 21 10.14 6.37 -3.55
CA VAL A 21 9.38 7.58 -3.89
C VAL A 21 8.13 7.71 -3.02
N MET A 22 7.39 6.62 -2.78
CA MET A 22 6.22 6.63 -1.89
C MET A 22 6.59 7.05 -0.46
N ARG A 23 7.70 6.53 0.09
CA ARG A 23 8.20 6.96 1.41
C ARG A 23 8.61 8.43 1.41
N ALA A 24 9.33 8.89 0.39
CA ALA A 24 9.73 10.29 0.27
C ALA A 24 8.50 11.22 0.24
N LEU A 25 7.48 10.89 -0.55
CA LEU A 25 6.24 11.68 -0.64
C LEU A 25 5.44 11.69 0.68
N LEU A 26 5.40 10.57 1.40
CA LEU A 26 4.75 10.52 2.72
C LEU A 26 5.47 11.45 3.72
N ALA A 27 6.80 11.52 3.67
CA ALA A 27 7.60 12.39 4.51
C ALA A 27 7.47 13.87 4.10
N GLU A 28 7.63 14.18 2.81
CA GLU A 28 7.58 15.55 2.26
C GLU A 28 6.22 16.20 2.51
N ARG A 29 5.13 15.45 2.35
CA ARG A 29 3.77 15.94 2.57
C ARG A 29 3.35 15.93 4.03
N GLU A 30 4.24 15.55 4.95
CA GLU A 30 3.95 15.33 6.37
C GLU A 30 2.65 14.53 6.55
N PHE A 31 2.47 13.48 5.74
CA PHE A 31 1.17 12.83 5.60
C PHE A 31 0.68 12.34 6.97
N PRO A 32 -0.53 12.73 7.41
CA PRO A 32 -0.99 12.41 8.75
C PRO A 32 -1.21 10.90 8.89
N HIS A 33 -0.43 10.26 9.75
CA HIS A 33 -0.55 8.83 10.09
C HIS A 33 -0.34 8.62 11.59
N ASN A 34 -0.88 7.52 12.11
CA ASN A 34 -0.65 7.06 13.48
C ASN A 34 0.54 6.08 13.53
N GLU A 35 0.56 5.14 12.59
CA GLU A 35 1.60 4.13 12.44
C GLU A 35 2.00 4.00 10.97
N LEU A 36 3.29 3.72 10.74
CA LEU A 36 3.82 3.44 9.41
C LEU A 36 4.65 2.15 9.46
N ARG A 37 4.24 1.14 8.69
CA ARG A 37 4.89 -0.16 8.59
C ARG A 37 5.47 -0.37 7.18
N PHE A 38 6.67 -0.93 7.09
CA PHE A 38 7.35 -1.18 5.82
C PHE A 38 7.48 -2.67 5.59
N PHE A 39 7.06 -3.12 4.40
CA PHE A 39 7.12 -4.52 4.02
C PHE A 39 7.95 -4.68 2.75
N ALA A 40 8.74 -5.74 2.69
CA ALA A 40 9.47 -6.13 1.50
C ALA A 40 9.62 -7.66 1.46
N SER A 41 10.45 -8.18 0.54
CA SER A 41 10.75 -9.62 0.49
C SER A 41 11.55 -10.06 1.72
N ALA A 42 11.54 -11.37 2.01
CA ALA A 42 12.37 -12.01 3.03
C ALA A 42 13.84 -11.57 3.02
N ARG A 43 14.41 -11.29 1.83
CA ARG A 43 15.79 -10.79 1.67
C ARG A 43 16.02 -9.45 2.37
N SER A 44 15.01 -8.58 2.40
CA SER A 44 15.10 -7.23 2.99
C SER A 44 14.60 -7.20 4.42
N ALA A 45 13.84 -8.20 4.87
CA ALA A 45 13.25 -8.24 6.19
C ALA A 45 14.33 -8.20 7.30
N GLY A 46 14.02 -7.51 8.40
CA GLY A 46 14.93 -7.29 9.52
C GLY A 46 15.94 -6.14 9.33
N SER A 47 16.14 -5.66 8.11
CA SER A 47 16.87 -4.41 7.89
C SER A 47 16.01 -3.18 8.26
N LYS A 48 16.64 -2.02 8.44
CA LYS A 48 15.95 -0.79 8.87
C LYS A 48 16.03 0.30 7.80
N ILE A 49 14.95 1.07 7.68
CA ILE A 49 14.85 2.26 6.85
C ILE A 49 14.75 3.48 7.77
N GLU A 50 15.58 4.49 7.53
CA GLU A 50 15.39 5.79 8.14
C GLU A 50 14.18 6.51 7.52
N PHE A 51 13.27 6.96 8.37
CA PHE A 51 12.09 7.73 8.00
C PHE A 51 11.84 8.82 9.06
N CYS A 52 11.94 10.09 8.67
CA CYS A 52 11.73 11.25 9.54
C CYS A 52 12.48 11.17 10.89
N GLY A 53 13.78 10.81 10.84
CA GLY A 53 14.63 10.68 12.04
C GLY A 53 14.38 9.44 12.89
N ARG A 54 13.56 8.49 12.43
CA ARG A 54 13.30 7.21 13.10
C ARG A 54 13.76 6.05 12.23
N GLN A 55 14.24 4.98 12.85
CA GLN A 55 14.58 3.73 12.17
C GLN A 55 13.38 2.79 12.23
N ILE A 56 12.80 2.49 11.08
CA ILE A 56 11.65 1.58 10.93
C ILE A 56 12.16 0.25 10.38
N GLU A 57 11.89 -0.83 11.09
CA GLU A 57 12.25 -2.18 10.66
C GLU A 57 11.36 -2.64 9.50
N ILE A 58 11.97 -3.33 8.54
CA ILE A 58 11.27 -3.90 7.40
C ILE A 58 10.75 -5.28 7.79
N GLU A 59 9.46 -5.48 7.62
CA GLU A 59 8.77 -6.75 7.82
C GLU A 59 8.76 -7.58 6.52
N ASP A 60 8.77 -8.90 6.66
CA ASP A 60 8.57 -9.80 5.52
C ASP A 60 7.09 -9.79 5.09
N ALA A 61 6.82 -9.25 3.91
CA ALA A 61 5.48 -9.09 3.36
C ALA A 61 4.70 -10.42 3.25
N ALA A 62 5.40 -11.55 3.05
CA ALA A 62 4.75 -12.84 2.87
C ALA A 62 4.15 -13.38 4.18
N VAL A 63 4.86 -13.20 5.30
CA VAL A 63 4.53 -13.82 6.58
C VAL A 63 3.94 -12.84 7.60
N ALA A 64 4.17 -11.53 7.44
CA ALA A 64 3.64 -10.53 8.37
C ALA A 64 2.12 -10.56 8.49
N ASP A 65 1.63 -10.21 9.68
CA ASP A 65 0.21 -9.98 9.97
C ASP A 65 -0.15 -8.51 9.64
N PRO A 66 -0.96 -8.26 8.61
CA PRO A 66 -1.34 -6.92 8.22
C PRO A 66 -2.46 -6.32 9.09
N SER A 67 -3.00 -7.08 10.04
CA SER A 67 -4.08 -6.63 10.94
C SER A 67 -3.71 -5.32 11.63
N GLY A 68 -4.70 -4.43 11.78
CA GLY A 68 -4.52 -3.10 12.37
C GLY A 68 -4.08 -2.02 11.40
N LEU A 69 -3.64 -2.36 10.17
CA LEU A 69 -3.47 -1.37 9.11
C LEU A 69 -4.83 -0.91 8.58
N ASP A 70 -4.96 0.39 8.32
CA ASP A 70 -6.14 0.95 7.66
C ASP A 70 -5.96 0.94 6.14
N VAL A 71 -4.74 1.26 5.67
CA VAL A 71 -4.39 1.33 4.24
C VAL A 71 -3.03 0.68 4.00
N ALA A 72 -2.89 -0.05 2.89
CA ALA A 72 -1.60 -0.52 2.41
C ALA A 72 -1.37 -0.12 0.94
N ILE A 73 -0.25 0.54 0.68
CA ILE A 73 0.17 0.94 -0.65
C ILE A 73 1.13 -0.13 -1.19
N PHE A 74 0.76 -0.76 -2.29
CA PHE A 74 1.50 -1.85 -2.89
C PHE A 74 2.29 -1.35 -4.10
N SER A 75 3.60 -1.56 -4.07
CA SER A 75 4.50 -1.39 -5.21
C SER A 75 5.56 -2.48 -5.23
N ALA A 76 5.09 -3.73 -5.33
CA ALA A 76 5.92 -4.93 -5.28
C ALA A 76 5.79 -5.83 -6.53
N GLY A 77 5.18 -5.31 -7.60
CA GLY A 77 4.93 -6.03 -8.85
C GLY A 77 3.70 -6.92 -8.82
N ALA A 78 3.23 -7.31 -10.01
CA ALA A 78 1.95 -8.01 -10.17
C ALA A 78 1.91 -9.40 -9.51
N THR A 79 3.02 -10.15 -9.57
CA THR A 79 3.10 -11.48 -8.95
C THR A 79 2.95 -11.40 -7.43
N THR A 80 3.67 -10.48 -6.78
CA THR A 80 3.59 -10.25 -5.34
C THR A 80 2.20 -9.75 -4.95
N SER A 81 1.64 -8.81 -5.71
CA SER A 81 0.29 -8.28 -5.46
C SER A 81 -0.78 -9.38 -5.54
N ARG A 82 -0.70 -10.24 -6.55
CA ARG A 82 -1.63 -11.38 -6.70
C ARG A 82 -1.65 -12.29 -5.48
N ALA A 83 -0.48 -12.51 -4.86
CA ALA A 83 -0.35 -13.35 -3.67
C ALA A 83 -0.79 -12.63 -2.38
N LEU A 84 -0.46 -11.35 -2.23
CA LEU A 84 -0.54 -10.66 -0.93
C LEU A 84 -1.71 -9.69 -0.80
N ALA A 85 -2.14 -9.02 -1.88
CA ALA A 85 -3.24 -8.05 -1.80
C ALA A 85 -4.54 -8.67 -1.24
N PRO A 86 -4.96 -9.89 -1.62
CA PRO A 86 -6.14 -10.53 -1.03
C PRO A 86 -5.98 -10.83 0.46
N LYS A 87 -4.77 -11.20 0.93
CA LYS A 87 -4.47 -11.44 2.34
C LYS A 87 -4.63 -10.16 3.17
N PHE A 88 -4.12 -9.03 2.66
CA PHE A 88 -4.25 -7.73 3.32
C PHE A 88 -5.71 -7.27 3.34
N ALA A 89 -6.42 -7.39 2.21
CA ALA A 89 -7.83 -7.04 2.13
C ALA A 89 -8.70 -7.89 3.07
N ALA A 90 -8.43 -9.19 3.18
CA ALA A 90 -9.13 -10.09 4.10
C ALA A 90 -8.91 -9.73 5.58
N ALA A 91 -7.79 -9.09 5.93
CA ALA A 91 -7.53 -8.55 7.27
C ALA A 91 -8.19 -7.18 7.52
N GLY A 92 -9.02 -6.69 6.58
CA GLY A 92 -9.73 -5.41 6.68
C GLY A 92 -8.95 -4.21 6.15
N VAL A 93 -7.76 -4.41 5.58
CA VAL A 93 -6.92 -3.32 5.06
C VAL A 93 -7.40 -2.88 3.68
N LYS A 94 -7.53 -1.57 3.44
CA LYS A 94 -7.75 -1.08 2.07
C LYS A 94 -6.43 -1.12 1.29
N VAL A 95 -6.38 -1.90 0.21
CA VAL A 95 -5.17 -2.02 -0.61
C VAL A 95 -5.24 -1.06 -1.79
N VAL A 96 -4.18 -0.27 -1.99
CA VAL A 96 -3.96 0.55 -3.19
C VAL A 96 -2.79 -0.05 -3.97
N ASP A 97 -3.08 -0.69 -5.09
CA ASP A 97 -2.11 -1.48 -5.85
C ASP A 97 -1.56 -0.75 -7.07
N ASN A 98 -0.25 -0.45 -7.04
CA ASN A 98 0.49 0.09 -8.18
C ASN A 98 1.17 -1.02 -8.99
N SER A 99 0.37 -1.99 -9.43
CA SER A 99 0.79 -3.00 -10.40
C SER A 99 -0.28 -3.21 -11.46
N SER A 100 0.03 -4.00 -12.50
CA SER A 100 -0.96 -4.38 -13.52
C SER A 100 -1.94 -5.47 -13.04
N CYS A 101 -1.73 -6.06 -11.85
CA CYS A 101 -2.42 -7.29 -11.42
C CYS A 101 -3.95 -7.18 -11.46
N TRP A 102 -4.49 -6.02 -11.06
CA TRP A 102 -5.92 -5.83 -10.80
C TRP A 102 -6.62 -4.85 -11.73
N ARG A 103 -5.89 -4.21 -12.65
CA ARG A 103 -6.42 -3.10 -13.48
C ARG A 103 -7.60 -3.49 -14.37
N MET A 104 -7.73 -4.77 -14.71
CA MET A 104 -8.79 -5.31 -15.56
C MET A 104 -9.82 -6.14 -14.79
N ASP A 105 -9.71 -6.22 -13.47
CA ASP A 105 -10.62 -7.01 -12.64
C ASP A 105 -11.92 -6.21 -12.41
N PRO A 106 -13.10 -6.73 -12.79
CA PRO A 106 -14.35 -5.98 -12.71
C PRO A 106 -14.80 -5.65 -11.28
N ASP A 107 -14.21 -6.28 -10.27
CA ASP A 107 -14.48 -6.03 -8.86
C ASP A 107 -13.40 -5.16 -8.18
N VAL A 108 -12.44 -4.64 -8.96
CA VAL A 108 -11.39 -3.73 -8.51
C VAL A 108 -11.42 -2.45 -9.37
N PRO A 109 -11.77 -1.29 -8.80
CA PRO A 109 -11.79 -0.05 -9.55
C PRO A 109 -10.36 0.40 -9.91
N LEU A 110 -10.23 0.99 -11.10
CA LEU A 110 -9.05 1.72 -11.54
C LEU A 110 -9.28 3.21 -11.25
N VAL A 111 -8.52 3.79 -10.33
CA VAL A 111 -8.81 5.13 -9.80
C VAL A 111 -7.67 6.10 -10.08
N VAL A 112 -8.01 7.26 -10.64
CA VAL A 112 -7.21 8.49 -10.60
C VAL A 112 -7.92 9.46 -9.66
N SER A 113 -7.23 9.94 -8.64
CA SER A 113 -7.80 10.76 -7.56
C SER A 113 -8.55 12.01 -8.05
N GLU A 114 -8.13 12.58 -9.16
CA GLU A 114 -8.67 13.81 -9.74
C GLU A 114 -9.73 13.56 -10.82
N VAL A 115 -9.95 12.31 -11.25
CA VAL A 115 -10.85 11.97 -12.36
C VAL A 115 -12.08 11.20 -11.88
N ASN A 116 -11.88 10.17 -11.06
CA ASN A 116 -12.95 9.28 -10.60
C ASN A 116 -12.77 8.83 -9.13
N PRO A 117 -12.59 9.77 -8.18
CA PRO A 117 -12.36 9.42 -6.77
C PRO A 117 -13.50 8.62 -6.12
N GLU A 118 -14.73 8.79 -6.59
CA GLU A 118 -15.93 8.09 -6.12
C GLU A 118 -15.89 6.58 -6.39
N ASP A 119 -15.14 6.13 -7.40
CA ASP A 119 -15.05 4.72 -7.79
C ASP A 119 -14.38 3.87 -6.70
N ILE A 120 -13.69 4.49 -5.74
CA ILE A 120 -13.22 3.80 -4.53
C ILE A 120 -14.35 3.03 -3.83
N ALA A 121 -15.59 3.52 -3.88
CA ALA A 121 -16.76 2.85 -3.31
C ALA A 121 -17.11 1.52 -4.02
N LEU A 122 -16.63 1.31 -5.25
CA LEU A 122 -16.85 0.10 -6.04
C LEU A 122 -15.85 -1.02 -5.71
N ALA A 123 -14.88 -0.79 -4.82
CA ALA A 123 -13.84 -1.75 -4.43
C ALA A 123 -14.37 -2.93 -3.60
N LYS A 124 -15.08 -3.86 -4.24
CA LYS A 124 -15.68 -5.05 -3.61
C LYS A 124 -14.66 -6.00 -3.02
N LYS A 125 -13.47 -6.10 -3.62
CA LYS A 125 -12.36 -6.95 -3.14
C LYS A 125 -11.51 -6.28 -2.05
N GLY A 126 -11.85 -5.05 -1.63
CA GLY A 126 -10.99 -4.28 -0.73
C GLY A 126 -9.70 -3.77 -1.37
N ILE A 127 -9.58 -3.87 -2.70
CA ILE A 127 -8.43 -3.47 -3.50
C ILE A 127 -8.87 -2.36 -4.45
N ILE A 128 -8.01 -1.37 -4.64
CA ILE A 128 -8.10 -0.30 -5.64
C ILE A 128 -6.84 -0.38 -6.48
N SER A 129 -6.97 -0.30 -7.81
CA SER A 129 -5.82 -0.33 -8.71
C SER A 129 -5.41 1.08 -9.14
N ASN A 130 -4.11 1.32 -9.17
CA ASN A 130 -3.51 2.52 -9.73
C ASN A 130 -3.25 2.30 -11.25
N PRO A 131 -3.52 3.31 -12.10
CA PRO A 131 -3.31 3.22 -13.55
C PRO A 131 -1.86 3.01 -13.96
N ASN A 132 -1.66 2.80 -15.25
CA ASN A 132 -0.33 2.86 -15.85
C ASN A 132 0.20 4.31 -15.80
N CYS A 133 1.52 4.49 -15.70
CA CYS A 133 2.15 5.81 -15.69
C CYS A 133 2.03 6.58 -17.02
N THR A 134 1.60 5.92 -18.10
CA THR A 134 1.35 6.55 -19.41
C THR A 134 -0.12 6.87 -19.67
N THR A 135 -1.01 6.49 -18.76
CA THR A 135 -2.45 6.77 -18.85
C THR A 135 -2.74 8.11 -18.21
#